data_AF-A0A3A1XUI3-F1
#
_entry.id   AF-A0A3A1XUI3-F1
#
_cell.length_a   1.000
_cell.length_b   1.000
_cell.length_c   1.000
_cell.angle_alpha   90.00
_cell.angle_beta   90.00
_cell.angle_gamma   90.00
#
_symmetry.space_group_name_H-M   'P 1'
#
loop_
_entity.id
_entity.type
_entity.pdbx_description
1 polymer ?
#
loop_
_entity_poly.entity_id
_entity_poly.type
_entity_poly.pdbx_seq_one_letter_code
_entity_poly.pdbx_strand_id
1 'polypeptide(L)'
;CKQEDSRAEHQKLLGMEQEMLAKVEVPYRIIDTAAGDLGSSAARKFDCEAWVPTQGRYRELTSTSNCTEYQARRLNVRERMEDGGTRPVSTLNGTLATTRWLVAILENHQHEDGSIDIPKAMQAYMGGKEVIEPTKWEA
;
A
#
# COMPACT_ATOMS: atom_id res chain seq x y z
N CYS A 1 -16.33 2.99 8.55
CA CYS A 1 -16.56 4.39 8.96
C CYS A 1 -17.99 4.79 8.62
N LYS A 2 -18.44 5.99 9.02
CA LYS A 2 -19.71 6.54 8.55
C LYS A 2 -19.66 6.73 7.03
N GLN A 3 -20.83 6.71 6.38
CA GLN A 3 -20.89 6.80 4.92
C GLN A 3 -20.30 8.11 4.39
N GLU A 4 -20.59 9.23 5.06
CA GLU A 4 -20.09 10.57 4.76
C GLU A 4 -18.56 10.71 4.84
N ASP A 5 -17.91 9.91 5.70
CA ASP A 5 -16.46 9.96 5.90
C ASP A 5 -15.70 9.07 4.91
N SER A 6 -16.38 8.16 4.22
CA SER A 6 -15.74 7.07 3.46
C SER A 6 -14.71 7.57 2.44
N ARG A 7 -15.01 8.63 1.70
CA ARG A 7 -14.07 9.20 0.71
C ARG A 7 -12.84 9.82 1.39
N ALA A 8 -13.02 10.51 2.51
CA ALA A 8 -11.94 11.12 3.26
C ALA A 8 -11.04 10.03 3.88
N GLU A 9 -11.63 8.99 4.46
CA GLU A 9 -10.89 7.84 5.00
C GLU A 9 -10.11 7.09 3.89
N HIS A 10 -10.66 6.97 2.69
CA HIS A 10 -9.94 6.36 1.56
C HIS A 10 -8.69 7.15 1.20
N GLN A 11 -8.78 8.49 1.16
CA GLN A 11 -7.61 9.35 0.91
C GLN A 11 -6.59 9.29 2.06
N LYS A 12 -7.03 9.12 3.31
CA LYS A 12 -6.12 8.90 4.44
C LYS A 12 -5.34 7.60 4.29
N LEU A 13 -6.01 6.50 3.91
CA LEU A 13 -5.35 5.21 3.63
C LEU A 13 -4.32 5.34 2.51
N LEU A 14 -4.69 5.97 1.40
CA LEU A 14 -3.76 6.26 0.31
C LEU A 14 -2.59 7.15 0.76
N GLY A 15 -2.83 8.10 1.66
CA GLY A 15 -1.78 8.94 2.26
C GLY A 15 -0.77 8.12 3.07
N MET A 16 -1.24 7.16 3.87
CA MET A 16 -0.36 6.26 4.64
C MET A 16 0.49 5.37 3.71
N GLU A 17 -0.09 4.87 2.62
CA GLU A 17 0.65 4.09 1.62
C GLU A 17 1.76 4.92 0.94
N GLN A 18 1.44 6.16 0.52
CA GLN A 18 2.42 7.09 -0.03
C GLN A 18 3.54 7.45 0.96
N GLU A 19 3.20 7.66 2.22
CA GLU A 19 4.18 7.96 3.28
C GLU A 19 5.17 6.80 3.44
N MET A 20 4.69 5.56 3.44
CA MET A 20 5.55 4.39 3.54
C MET A 20 6.43 4.21 2.31
N LEU A 21 5.90 4.45 1.11
CA LEU A 21 6.68 4.39 -0.14
C LEU A 21 7.78 5.46 -0.17
N ALA A 22 7.48 6.66 0.33
CA ALA A 22 8.47 7.72 0.48
C ALA A 22 9.58 7.34 1.49
N LYS A 23 9.21 6.70 2.60
CA LYS A 23 10.15 6.23 3.63
C LYS A 23 11.13 5.18 3.15
N VAL A 24 10.74 4.36 2.17
CA VAL A 24 11.63 3.36 1.55
C VAL A 24 12.33 3.89 0.30
N GLU A 25 12.16 5.18 -0.01
CA GLU A 25 12.95 5.91 -0.98
C GLU A 25 12.92 5.31 -2.40
N VAL A 26 11.79 4.72 -2.81
CA VAL A 26 11.62 4.13 -4.14
C VAL A 26 10.86 5.05 -5.10
N PRO A 27 11.17 5.05 -6.41
CA PRO A 27 10.33 5.70 -7.41
C PRO A 27 8.98 4.98 -7.51
N TYR A 28 7.88 5.72 -7.37
CA TYR A 28 6.54 5.14 -7.46
C TYR A 28 5.57 6.04 -8.23
N ARG A 29 4.43 5.44 -8.61
CA ARG A 29 3.28 6.12 -9.19
C ARG A 29 2.00 5.63 -8.55
N ILE A 30 0.95 6.45 -8.64
CA ILE A 30 -0.39 6.11 -8.15
C ILE A 30 -1.30 5.93 -9.36
N ILE A 31 -2.01 4.81 -9.40
CA ILE A 31 -2.98 4.49 -10.45
C ILE A 31 -4.38 4.53 -9.85
N ASP A 32 -5.25 5.39 -10.40
CA ASP A 32 -6.70 5.30 -10.19
C ASP A 32 -7.23 4.17 -11.08
N THR A 33 -7.60 3.05 -10.46
CA THR A 33 -7.87 1.80 -11.17
C THR A 33 -9.10 1.92 -12.05
N ALA A 34 -8.99 1.52 -13.32
CA ALA A 34 -10.10 1.57 -14.27
C ALA A 34 -11.22 0.61 -13.86
N ALA A 35 -12.47 0.94 -14.25
CA ALA A 35 -13.66 0.18 -13.86
C ALA A 35 -13.58 -1.33 -14.14
N GLY A 36 -12.94 -1.73 -15.25
CA GLY A 36 -12.77 -3.14 -15.62
C GLY A 36 -11.87 -3.96 -14.68
N ASP A 37 -11.08 -3.29 -13.84
CA ASP A 37 -10.08 -3.92 -12.95
C ASP A 37 -10.35 -3.65 -11.45
N LEU A 38 -11.49 -3.04 -11.12
CA LEU A 38 -11.89 -2.77 -9.72
C LEU A 38 -12.25 -4.05 -8.93
N GLY A 39 -12.59 -5.13 -9.63
CA GLY A 39 -13.24 -6.29 -9.02
C GLY A 39 -14.68 -6.00 -8.58
N SER A 40 -15.30 -6.93 -7.85
CA SER A 40 -16.74 -6.86 -7.55
C SER A 40 -17.12 -5.91 -6.41
N SER A 41 -16.22 -5.66 -5.47
CA SER A 41 -16.55 -4.99 -4.20
C SER A 41 -16.11 -3.54 -4.11
N ALA A 42 -15.12 -3.10 -4.90
CA ALA A 42 -14.59 -1.75 -4.81
C ALA A 42 -15.44 -0.79 -5.65
N ALA A 43 -15.85 0.33 -5.05
CA ALA A 43 -16.41 1.47 -5.78
C ALA A 43 -15.31 2.38 -6.35
N ARG A 44 -14.15 2.41 -5.70
CA ARG A 44 -12.91 3.06 -6.19
C ARG A 44 -11.70 2.38 -5.57
N LYS A 45 -10.62 2.26 -6.32
CA LYS A 45 -9.36 1.62 -5.92
C LYS A 45 -8.19 2.45 -6.41
N PHE A 46 -7.19 2.63 -5.55
CA PHE A 46 -5.90 3.17 -5.93
C PHE A 46 -4.84 2.13 -5.70
N ASP A 47 -3.97 1.95 -6.69
CA ASP A 47 -2.80 1.08 -6.58
C ASP A 47 -1.55 1.96 -6.58
N CYS A 48 -0.66 1.75 -5.63
CA CYS A 48 0.66 2.36 -5.67
C CYS A 48 1.66 1.35 -6.22
N GLU A 49 2.28 1.73 -7.33
CA GLU A 49 3.23 0.88 -8.03
C GLU A 49 4.63 1.46 -7.95
N ALA A 50 5.61 0.65 -7.53
CA ALA A 50 7.02 1.05 -7.53
C ALA A 50 7.74 0.54 -8.79
N TRP A 51 8.75 1.28 -9.23
CA TRP A 51 9.61 0.88 -10.33
C TRP A 51 10.43 -0.35 -9.96
N VAL A 52 10.51 -1.33 -10.86
CA VAL A 52 11.34 -2.54 -10.69
C VAL A 52 12.38 -2.56 -11.81
N PRO A 53 13.63 -2.12 -11.55
CA PRO A 53 14.70 -1.97 -12.54
C PRO A 53 14.92 -3.19 -13.44
N THR A 54 15.00 -4.40 -12.88
CA THR A 54 15.25 -5.61 -13.66
C THR A 54 14.12 -5.94 -14.63
N GLN A 55 12.90 -5.46 -14.34
CA GLN A 55 11.73 -5.69 -15.18
C GLN A 55 11.42 -4.54 -16.12
N GLY A 56 12.08 -3.38 -15.96
CA GLY A 56 11.82 -2.18 -16.77
C GLY A 56 10.37 -1.69 -16.68
N ARG A 57 9.69 -1.88 -15.55
CA ARG A 57 8.28 -1.48 -15.37
C ARG A 57 7.90 -1.25 -13.91
N TYR A 58 6.81 -0.52 -13.72
CA TYR A 58 6.13 -0.35 -12.43
C TYR A 58 5.34 -1.61 -12.04
N ARG A 59 5.36 -1.97 -10.75
CA ARG A 59 4.65 -3.11 -10.15
C ARG A 59 3.91 -2.72 -8.89
N GLU A 60 2.70 -3.26 -8.71
CA GLU A 60 1.86 -3.03 -7.54
C GLU A 60 2.56 -3.49 -6.24
N LEU A 61 2.74 -2.54 -5.32
CA LEU A 61 3.21 -2.78 -3.96
C LEU A 61 2.09 -2.68 -2.93
N THR A 62 1.17 -1.73 -3.14
CA THR A 62 0.03 -1.48 -2.27
C THR A 62 -1.23 -1.24 -3.08
N SER A 63 -2.36 -1.43 -2.41
CA SER A 63 -3.67 -1.07 -2.93
C SER A 63 -4.63 -0.72 -1.81
N THR A 64 -5.44 0.30 -2.05
CA THR A 64 -6.52 0.72 -1.14
C THR A 64 -7.84 0.88 -1.87
N SER A 65 -8.89 0.30 -1.29
CA SER A 65 -10.23 0.30 -1.87
C SER A 65 -11.27 0.87 -0.92
N ASN A 66 -12.19 1.67 -1.48
CA ASN A 66 -13.44 2.02 -0.83
C ASN A 66 -14.55 1.11 -1.39
N CYS A 67 -15.14 0.28 -0.54
CA CYS A 67 -16.19 -0.67 -0.91
C CYS A 67 -17.60 -0.14 -0.63
N THR A 68 -17.71 1.12 -0.17
CA THR A 68 -18.95 1.72 0.34
C THR A 68 -19.69 0.73 1.24
N GLU A 69 -20.98 0.51 1.05
CA GLU A 69 -21.79 -0.42 1.82
C GLU A 69 -21.78 -1.84 1.25
N TYR A 70 -21.03 -2.15 0.18
CA TYR A 70 -21.10 -3.44 -0.53
C TYR A 70 -20.91 -4.63 0.41
N GLN A 71 -19.86 -4.59 1.23
CA GLN A 71 -19.53 -5.64 2.19
C GLN A 71 -20.46 -5.56 3.41
N ALA A 72 -20.69 -4.35 3.93
CA ALA A 72 -21.52 -4.13 5.11
C ALA A 72 -22.96 -4.66 4.93
N ARG A 73 -23.55 -4.48 3.74
CA ARG A 73 -24.88 -5.02 3.42
C ARG A 73 -24.93 -6.54 3.43
N ARG A 74 -23.85 -7.20 2.98
CA ARG A 74 -23.75 -8.68 2.92
C ARG A 74 -23.48 -9.31 4.28
N LEU A 75 -22.73 -8.59 5.12
CA LEU A 75 -22.36 -9.03 6.47
C LEU A 75 -23.30 -8.47 7.57
N ASN A 76 -24.31 -7.70 7.19
CA ASN A 76 -25.23 -7.00 8.10
C ASN A 76 -24.52 -6.10 9.14
N VAL A 77 -23.44 -5.43 8.74
CA VAL A 77 -22.69 -4.50 9.60
C VAL A 77 -23.36 -3.12 9.52
N ARG A 78 -23.85 -2.63 10.66
CA ARG A 78 -24.68 -1.41 10.74
C ARG A 78 -24.22 -0.50 11.86
N GLU A 79 -24.46 0.79 11.69
CA GLU A 79 -24.39 1.79 12.75
C GLU A 79 -25.79 2.23 13.18
N ARG A 80 -25.91 2.73 14.41
CA ARG A 80 -27.13 3.36 14.92
C ARG A 80 -27.06 4.86 14.65
N MET A 81 -28.15 5.39 14.11
CA MET A 81 -28.33 6.81 13.80
C MET A 81 -28.92 7.55 15.01
N GLU A 82 -28.83 8.88 15.01
CA GLU A 82 -29.37 9.73 16.08
C GLU A 82 -30.89 9.60 16.24
N ASP A 83 -31.60 9.29 15.15
CA ASP A 83 -33.05 9.02 15.15
C ASP A 83 -33.43 7.63 15.71
N GLY A 84 -32.45 6.86 16.19
CA GLY A 84 -32.63 5.52 16.73
C GLY A 84 -32.68 4.41 15.67
N GLY A 85 -32.78 4.76 14.39
CA GLY A 85 -32.70 3.85 13.25
C GLY A 85 -31.31 3.26 13.05
N THR A 86 -31.16 2.36 12.07
CA THR A 86 -29.85 1.79 11.72
C THR A 86 -29.62 1.79 10.22
N ARG A 87 -28.38 2.07 9.80
CA ARG A 87 -27.96 2.01 8.39
C ARG A 87 -26.66 1.21 8.22
N PRO A 88 -26.39 0.63 7.04
CA PRO A 88 -25.10 0.00 6.76
C PRO A 88 -23.94 1.00 6.86
N VAL A 89 -22.80 0.56 7.38
CA VAL A 89 -21.57 1.38 7.38
C VAL A 89 -20.85 1.32 6.03
N SER A 90 -19.90 2.23 5.80
CA SER A 90 -18.92 2.08 4.72
C SER A 90 -17.71 1.25 5.18
N THR A 91 -17.23 0.36 4.31
CA THR A 91 -16.03 -0.45 4.53
C THR A 91 -14.92 -0.08 3.56
N LEU A 92 -13.69 -0.07 4.06
CA LEU A 92 -12.48 0.24 3.30
C LEU A 92 -11.37 -0.71 3.71
N ASN A 93 -10.37 -0.85 2.84
CA ASN A 93 -9.15 -1.60 3.11
C ASN A 93 -7.95 -0.92 2.44
N GLY A 94 -6.75 -1.17 2.95
CA GLY A 94 -5.48 -0.66 2.43
C GLY A 94 -4.36 -1.63 2.78
N THR A 95 -3.51 -1.92 1.81
CA THR A 95 -2.37 -2.84 1.97
C THR A 95 -1.14 -2.00 2.25
N LEU A 96 -0.58 -2.06 3.46
CA LEU A 96 0.57 -1.20 3.78
C LEU A 96 1.92 -1.83 3.41
N ALA A 97 2.15 -3.10 3.77
CA ALA A 97 3.42 -3.78 3.52
C ALA A 97 3.20 -5.25 3.19
N THR A 98 3.95 -5.75 2.21
CA THR A 98 3.95 -7.16 1.78
C THR A 98 5.38 -7.59 1.43
N THR A 99 5.58 -8.85 1.08
CA THR A 99 6.88 -9.35 0.61
C THR A 99 7.36 -8.69 -0.69
N ARG A 100 6.46 -8.13 -1.51
CA ARG A 100 6.82 -7.46 -2.78
C ARG A 100 7.74 -6.24 -2.57
N TRP A 101 7.67 -5.63 -1.39
CA TRP A 101 8.50 -4.48 -1.04
C TRP A 101 9.98 -4.81 -1.06
N LEU A 102 10.36 -6.06 -0.73
CA LEU A 102 11.76 -6.48 -0.74
C LEU A 102 12.37 -6.31 -2.13
N VAL A 103 11.66 -6.71 -3.19
CA VAL A 103 12.17 -6.57 -4.57
C VAL A 103 12.36 -5.10 -4.92
N ALA A 104 11.39 -4.24 -4.62
CA ALA A 104 11.51 -2.82 -4.93
C ALA A 104 12.64 -2.15 -4.14
N ILE A 105 12.81 -2.47 -2.85
CA ILE A 105 13.89 -1.92 -2.03
C ILE A 105 15.25 -2.41 -2.54
N LEU A 106 15.43 -3.73 -2.66
CA LEU A 106 16.71 -4.32 -3.06
C LEU A 106 17.12 -3.84 -4.45
N GLU A 107 16.20 -3.77 -5.41
CA GLU A 107 16.58 -3.39 -6.77
C GLU A 107 16.82 -1.90 -6.97
N ASN A 108 16.12 -1.01 -6.25
CA ASN A 108 16.29 0.44 -6.42
C ASN A 108 17.47 0.99 -5.61
N HIS A 109 17.97 0.25 -4.62
CA HIS A 109 19.07 0.67 -3.74
C HIS A 109 20.36 -0.14 -3.95
N GLN A 110 20.43 -1.00 -4.98
CA GLN A 110 21.64 -1.77 -5.30
C GLN A 110 22.71 -0.93 -6.00
N HIS A 111 23.97 -1.28 -5.75
CA HIS A 111 25.15 -0.76 -6.44
C HIS A 111 25.78 -1.82 -7.36
N GLU A 112 26.69 -1.38 -8.24
CA GLU A 112 27.38 -2.27 -9.20
C GLU A 112 28.22 -3.36 -8.50
N ASP A 113 28.72 -3.10 -7.30
CA ASP A 113 29.49 -4.06 -6.50
C ASP A 113 28.62 -5.07 -5.73
N GLY A 114 27.29 -4.95 -5.81
CA GLY A 114 26.32 -5.81 -5.14
C GLY A 114 25.96 -5.39 -3.71
N SER A 115 26.51 -4.29 -3.21
CA SER A 115 26.04 -3.66 -1.97
C SER A 115 24.68 -3.01 -2.16
N ILE A 116 23.92 -2.86 -1.06
CA ILE A 116 22.57 -2.28 -1.09
C ILE A 116 22.44 -1.23 0.01
N ASP A 117 22.11 0.01 -0.36
CA ASP A 117 21.81 1.06 0.60
C ASP A 117 20.52 0.72 1.38
N ILE A 118 20.56 0.92 2.69
CA ILE A 118 19.38 0.75 3.55
C ILE A 118 18.68 2.11 3.63
N PRO A 119 17.40 2.21 3.22
CA PRO A 119 16.63 3.46 3.32
C PRO A 119 16.69 4.04 4.72
N LYS A 120 16.79 5.37 4.85
CA LYS A 120 17.04 6.02 6.16
C LYS A 120 16.03 5.63 7.23
N ALA A 121 14.77 5.48 6.86
CA ALA A 121 13.70 5.09 7.78
C ALA A 121 13.87 3.66 8.35
N MET A 122 14.65 2.80 7.68
CA MET A 122 14.86 1.41 8.07
C MET A 122 16.11 1.20 8.94
N GLN A 123 17.09 2.10 8.89
CA GLN A 123 18.40 1.93 9.54
C GLN A 123 18.31 1.68 11.05
N ALA A 124 17.38 2.35 11.75
CA ALA A 124 17.13 2.16 13.17
C ALA A 124 16.67 0.72 13.50
N TYR A 125 15.95 0.07 12.58
CA TYR A 125 15.49 -1.32 12.72
C TYR A 125 16.56 -2.33 12.28
N MET A 126 17.61 -1.88 11.58
CA MET A 126 18.73 -2.67 11.07
C MET A 126 19.99 -2.54 11.95
N GLY A 127 19.84 -2.07 13.20
CA GLY A 127 20.96 -1.90 14.14
C GLY A 127 21.89 -0.74 13.79
N GLY A 128 21.38 0.28 13.08
CA GLY A 128 22.15 1.43 12.62
C GLY A 128 22.99 1.16 11.37
N LYS A 129 22.84 0.00 10.73
CA LYS A 129 23.49 -0.28 9.45
C LYS A 129 22.93 0.62 8.36
N GLU A 130 23.82 1.20 7.56
CA GLU A 130 23.47 2.03 6.41
C GLU A 130 23.54 1.26 5.09
N VAL A 131 24.31 0.17 5.04
CA VAL A 131 24.55 -0.64 3.84
C VAL A 131 24.47 -2.14 4.18
N ILE A 132 23.90 -2.93 3.26
CA ILE A 132 24.00 -4.39 3.25
C ILE A 132 25.13 -4.77 2.31
N GLU A 133 26.19 -5.35 2.88
CA GLU A 133 27.34 -5.83 2.11
C GLU A 133 27.05 -7.19 1.45
N PRO A 134 27.51 -7.43 0.21
CA PRO A 134 27.40 -8.73 -0.42
C PRO A 134 28.25 -9.76 0.33
N THR A 135 27.64 -10.88 0.70
CA THR A 135 28.36 -12.01 1.31
C THR A 135 28.71 -13.05 0.26
N LYS A 136 29.85 -13.74 0.46
CA LYS A 136 30.11 -14.95 -0.32
C LYS A 136 29.07 -16.00 0.07
N TRP A 137 28.42 -16.58 -0.92
CA TRP A 137 27.59 -17.75 -0.71
C TRP A 137 28.47 -18.92 -0.30
N GLU A 138 28.32 -19.38 0.94
CA GLU A 138 28.90 -20.65 1.41
C GLU A 138 27.81 -21.71 1.27
N ALA A 139 27.98 -22.59 0.28
CA ALA A 139 27.06 -23.68 -0.04
C ALA A 139 27.19 -24.86 0.93
#